data_AF-A0A256KYI0-F1
#
_entry.id   AF-A0A256KYI0-F1
#
_cell.length_a   1.000
_cell.length_b   1.000
_cell.length_c   1.000
_cell.angle_alpha   90.00
_cell.angle_beta   90.00
_cell.angle_gamma   90.00
#
_symmetry.space_group_name_H-M   'P 1'
#
loop_
_entity.id
_entity.type
_entity.pdbx_description
1 polymer ?
#
loop_
_entity_poly.entity_id
_entity_poly.type
_entity_poly.pdbx_seq_one_letter_code
_entity_poly.pdbx_strand_id
1 'polypeptide(L)'
;MEVSSTLVTTGCYVLLEDVFHACTLLRPSAEGEYQLSEAVGLLVRLGYEAATVRVGERVNVNTPEDVERAGELVRGESGTGS
;
A
#
# COMPACT_ATOMS: atom_id res chain seq x y z
N MET A 1 16.50 10.13 -12.14
CA MET A 1 15.56 10.33 -11.01
C MET A 1 16.15 9.59 -9.84
N GLU A 2 16.56 10.31 -8.81
CA GLU A 2 17.10 9.68 -7.59
C GLU A 2 15.94 9.14 -6.75
N VAL A 3 16.04 7.91 -6.25
CA VAL A 3 15.05 7.37 -5.33
C VAL A 3 15.48 7.75 -3.93
N SER A 4 14.75 8.65 -3.27
CA SER A 4 15.12 9.24 -1.98
C SER A 4 15.01 8.28 -0.80
N SER A 5 14.50 7.05 -1.00
CA SER A 5 14.29 6.06 0.07
C SER A 5 14.14 4.63 -0.45
N THR A 6 14.49 3.65 0.38
CA THR A 6 14.17 2.23 0.16
C THR A 6 12.82 1.83 0.75
N LEU A 7 12.08 2.78 1.34
CA LEU A 7 10.75 2.53 1.90
C LEU A 7 9.68 2.59 0.82
N VAL A 8 8.90 1.52 0.72
CA VAL A 8 7.74 1.41 -0.16
C VAL A 8 6.44 1.40 0.64
N THR A 9 5.45 2.15 0.17
CA THR A 9 4.08 2.05 0.67
C THR A 9 3.51 0.68 0.30
N THR A 10 2.76 0.08 1.22
CA THR A 10 2.12 -1.24 1.01
C THR A 10 0.62 -1.06 0.86
N GLY A 11 -0.06 -2.03 0.23
CA GLY A 11 -1.52 -2.09 0.06
C GLY A 11 -2.35 -2.21 1.35
N CYS A 12 -1.87 -1.71 2.48
CA CYS A 12 -2.54 -1.75 3.78
C CYS A 12 -2.68 -0.31 4.31
N TYR A 13 -3.92 0.17 4.36
CA TYR A 13 -4.24 1.56 4.70
C TYR A 13 -5.43 1.61 5.65
N VAL A 14 -5.38 2.55 6.59
CA VAL A 14 -6.56 3.06 7.30
C VAL A 14 -6.73 4.50 6.85
N LEU A 15 -7.85 4.81 6.22
CA LEU A 15 -8.10 6.10 5.57
C LEU A 15 -9.35 6.74 6.15
N LEU A 16 -9.33 8.06 6.26
CA LEU A 16 -10.50 8.86 6.58
C LEU A 16 -11.46 8.86 5.39
N GLU A 17 -12.76 9.06 5.65
CA GLU A 17 -13.79 9.14 4.60
C GLU A 17 -13.50 10.25 3.58
N ASP A 18 -12.82 11.33 3.99
CA ASP A 18 -12.41 12.43 3.12
C ASP A 18 -11.53 11.98 1.93
N VAL A 19 -10.93 10.79 2.00
CA VAL A 19 -10.19 10.21 0.87
C VAL A 19 -11.07 10.04 -0.36
N PHE A 20 -12.37 9.75 -0.19
CA PHE A 20 -13.29 9.64 -1.32
C PHE A 20 -13.44 10.98 -2.03
N HIS A 21 -13.60 12.08 -1.28
CA HIS A 21 -13.66 13.41 -1.87
C HIS A 21 -12.34 13.76 -2.54
N ALA A 22 -11.21 13.49 -1.89
CA ALA A 22 -9.89 13.69 -2.48
C ALA A 22 -9.78 12.96 -3.83
N CYS A 23 -10.17 11.68 -3.91
CA CYS A 23 -10.19 10.89 -5.14
C CYS A 23 -10.96 11.56 -6.29
N THR A 24 -12.08 12.23 -6.01
CA THR A 24 -12.87 12.93 -7.05
C THR A 24 -12.17 14.15 -7.66
N LEU A 25 -11.16 14.70 -6.97
CA LEU A 25 -10.39 15.85 -7.43
C LEU A 25 -9.20 15.46 -8.31
N LEU A 26 -8.88 14.16 -8.38
CA LEU A 26 -7.76 13.66 -9.17
C LEU A 26 -8.11 13.62 -10.66
N ARG A 27 -7.05 13.58 -11.47
CA ARG A 27 -7.14 13.27 -12.90
C ARG A 27 -6.55 11.88 -13.12
N PRO A 28 -7.12 11.08 -14.04
CA PRO A 28 -6.57 9.78 -14.35
C PRO A 28 -5.21 9.91 -15.02
N SER A 29 -4.37 8.90 -14.85
CA SER A 29 -3.10 8.74 -15.55
C SER A 29 -3.32 8.54 -17.06
N ALA A 30 -2.22 8.47 -17.82
CA ALA A 30 -2.27 8.12 -19.24
C ALA A 30 -2.93 6.75 -19.50
N GLU A 31 -2.89 5.85 -18.51
CA GLU A 31 -3.48 4.51 -18.55
C GLU A 31 -4.92 4.47 -17.99
N GLY A 32 -5.46 5.63 -17.57
CA GLY A 32 -6.82 5.73 -17.04
C GLY A 32 -6.94 5.47 -15.53
N GLU A 33 -5.83 5.27 -14.83
CA GLU A 33 -5.84 4.93 -13.40
C GLU A 33 -5.83 6.17 -12.50
N TYR A 34 -6.54 6.10 -11.38
CA TYR A 34 -6.49 7.10 -10.31
C TYR A 34 -5.56 6.61 -9.19
N GLN A 35 -4.51 7.37 -8.89
CA GLN A 35 -3.48 6.95 -7.95
C GLN A 35 -3.86 7.31 -6.50
N LEU A 36 -4.02 6.30 -5.63
CA LEU A 36 -4.33 6.53 -4.21
C LEU A 36 -3.26 7.38 -3.50
N SER A 37 -1.99 7.24 -3.90
CA SER A 37 -0.88 8.04 -3.37
C SER A 37 -1.06 9.54 -3.65
N GLU A 38 -1.68 9.92 -4.77
CA GLU A 38 -2.00 11.32 -5.08
C GLU A 38 -3.11 11.86 -4.19
N ALA A 39 -4.14 11.06 -3.91
CA ALA A 39 -5.23 11.44 -3.01
C ALA A 39 -4.72 11.63 -1.57
N VAL A 40 -3.92 10.70 -1.07
CA VAL A 40 -3.25 10.84 0.24
C VAL A 40 -2.34 12.06 0.26
N GLY A 41 -1.56 12.28 -0.81
CA GLY A 41 -0.70 13.46 -0.94
C GLY A 41 -1.49 14.77 -0.95
N LEU A 42 -2.70 14.79 -1.52
CA LEU A 42 -3.59 15.95 -1.49
C LEU A 42 -4.06 16.23 -0.06
N LEU A 43 -4.50 15.22 0.68
CA LEU A 43 -4.91 15.37 2.08
C LEU A 43 -3.75 15.90 2.94
N VAL A 44 -2.53 15.38 2.78
CA VAL A 44 -1.35 15.88 3.50
C VAL A 44 -1.07 17.34 3.18
N ARG A 45 -1.19 17.77 1.90
CA ARG A 45 -1.05 19.19 1.51
C ARG A 45 -2.15 20.08 2.09
N LEU A 46 -3.32 19.52 2.37
CA LEU A 46 -4.44 20.22 3.03
C LEU A 46 -4.30 20.25 4.57
N GLY A 47 -3.21 19.71 5.12
CA GLY A 47 -2.89 19.77 6.55
C GLY A 47 -3.28 18.53 7.35
N TYR A 48 -3.70 17.45 6.69
CA TYR A 48 -3.95 16.18 7.37
C TYR A 48 -2.62 15.49 7.72
N GLU A 49 -2.57 14.84 8.88
CA GLU A 49 -1.41 14.05 9.28
C GLU A 49 -1.48 12.63 8.70
N ALA A 50 -0.37 12.16 8.14
CA ALA A 50 -0.20 10.77 7.71
C ALA A 50 0.80 10.06 8.62
N ALA A 51 0.32 9.05 9.35
CA ALA A 51 1.17 8.16 10.13
C ALA A 51 1.57 6.94 9.29
N THR A 52 2.75 6.38 9.58
CA THR A 52 3.20 5.13 8.97
C THR A 52 3.38 4.06 10.04
N VAL A 53 3.05 2.82 9.69
CA VAL A 53 3.20 1.66 10.57
C VAL A 53 4.01 0.58 9.88
N ARG A 54 4.81 -0.16 10.65
CA ARG A 54 5.51 -1.35 10.15
C ARG A 54 4.54 -2.51 10.16
N VAL A 55 4.16 -2.97 8.98
CA VAL A 55 3.50 -4.26 8.78
C VAL A 55 4.61 -5.29 8.61
N GLY A 56 4.50 -6.43 9.32
CA GLY A 56 5.52 -7.48 9.39
C GLY A 56 5.85 -8.16 8.06
N GLU A 57 6.18 -9.45 8.11
CA GLU A 57 6.49 -10.19 6.90
C GLU A 57 5.29 -10.21 5.94
N ARG A 58 5.59 -10.06 4.64
CA ARG A 58 4.56 -9.96 3.59
C ARG A 58 5.13 -10.34 2.24
N VAL A 59 4.25 -10.86 1.39
CA VAL A 59 4.56 -11.20 0.00
C VAL A 59 3.51 -10.56 -0.90
N ASN A 60 3.94 -9.93 -1.98
CA ASN A 60 3.06 -9.44 -3.02
C ASN A 60 2.77 -10.60 -3.99
N VAL A 61 1.53 -11.08 -4.05
CA VAL A 61 1.14 -12.31 -4.77
C VAL A 61 0.73 -12.04 -6.22
N ASN A 62 1.64 -11.40 -6.98
CA ASN A 62 1.35 -10.98 -8.36
C ASN A 62 1.77 -12.02 -9.41
N THR A 63 2.61 -13.00 -9.06
CA THR A 63 3.03 -14.09 -9.96
C THR A 63 2.79 -15.47 -9.34
N PRO A 64 2.78 -16.55 -10.13
CA PRO A 64 2.69 -17.92 -9.60
C PRO A 64 3.78 -18.23 -8.57
N GLU A 65 5.01 -17.77 -8.80
CA GLU A 65 6.15 -17.96 -7.88
C GLU A 65 5.93 -17.23 -6.56
N ASP A 66 5.34 -16.02 -6.59
CA ASP A 66 4.98 -15.29 -5.37
C ASP A 66 3.89 -16.00 -4.58
N VAL A 67 2.95 -16.68 -5.25
CA VAL A 67 1.91 -17.48 -4.60
C VAL A 67 2.51 -18.68 -3.89
N GLU A 68 3.47 -19.38 -4.51
CA GLU A 68 4.18 -20.50 -3.86
C GLU A 68 4.91 -20.02 -2.60
N ARG A 69 5.67 -18.91 -2.71
CA ARG A 69 6.37 -18.30 -1.58
C ARG A 69 5.42 -17.89 -0.46
N ALA A 70 4.30 -17.26 -0.78
CA ALA A 70 3.28 -16.92 0.21
C ALA A 70 2.71 -18.19 0.89
N GLY A 71 2.52 -19.27 0.12
CA GLY A 71 2.09 -20.56 0.64
C GLY A 71 3.09 -21.20 1.59
N GLU A 72 4.39 -21.06 1.37
CA GLU A 72 5.43 -21.51 2.30
C GLU A 72 5.37 -20.75 3.63
N LEU A 73 5.23 -19.42 3.59
CA LEU A 73 5.11 -18.59 4.80
C LEU A 73 3.92 -19.02 5.67
N VAL A 74 2.74 -19.14 5.09
CA VAL A 74 1.52 -19.54 5.82
C VAL A 74 1.68 -20.93 6.46
N ARG A 75 2.34 -21.87 5.77
CA ARG A 75 2.62 -23.21 6.31
C ARG A 75 3.68 -23.20 7.40
N GLY A 76 4.71 -22.36 7.29
CA GLY A 76 5.75 -22.19 8.31
C GLY A 76 5.21 -21.57 9.61
N GLU A 77 4.27 -20.63 9.51
CA GLU A 77 3.59 -20.04 10.68
C GLU A 77 2.69 -21.06 11.39
N SER A 78 2.10 -22.01 10.66
CA SER A 78 1.25 -23.08 11.20
C SER A 78 2.03 -24.09 12.06
N GLY A 79 3.36 -24.08 12.02
CA GLY A 79 4.25 -24.98 12.79
C GLY A 79 4.78 -24.42 14.12
N THR A 80 4.51 -23.16 14.46
CA THR A 80 5.06 -22.49 15.66
C THR A 80 4.00 -22.26 16.76
N GLY A 81 2.88 -22.99 16.69
CA GLY A 81 1.81 -22.97 17.70
C GLY A 81 1.79 -24.22 18.59
N SER A 82 2.90 -24.56 19.26
CA SER A 82 2.93 -25.53 20.39
C SER A 82 3.64 -24.93 21.59
#